data_AF-A0A528GSB5-F1
#
_entry.id   AF-A0A528GSB5-F1
#
_cell.length_a   1.000
_cell.length_b   1.000
_cell.length_c   1.000
_cell.angle_alpha   90.00
_cell.angle_beta   90.00
_cell.angle_gamma   90.00
#
_symmetry.space_group_name_H-M   'P 1'
#
loop_
_entity.id
_entity.type
_entity.pdbx_description
1 polymer ?
#
loop_
_entity_poly.entity_id
_entity_poly.type
_entity_poly.pdbx_seq_one_letter_code
_entity_poly.pdbx_strand_id
1 'polypeptide(L)' 'MKIVYARGDDWEGLYIDGELETQGHSISLSELLDIIKEKGVIETAETRMVDLNWLGDHGTLPNNIEEVRWEQ' A
#
# COMPACT_ATOMS: atom_id res chain seq x y z
N MET A 1 14.08 1.56 -4.91
CA MET A 1 12.61 1.44 -4.90
C MET A 1 11.97 2.32 -3.83
N LYS A 2 10.84 2.93 -4.17
CA LYS A 2 10.00 3.72 -3.26
C LYS A 2 8.84 2.88 -2.77
N ILE A 3 8.69 2.77 -1.45
CA ILE A 3 7.64 2.00 -0.81
C ILE A 3 6.63 2.94 -0.16
N VAL A 4 5.35 2.68 -0.41
CA VAL A 4 4.25 3.29 0.35
C VAL A 4 3.38 2.20 0.94
N TYR A 5 3.29 2.19 2.26
CA TYR A 5 2.33 1.38 3.00
C TYR A 5 1.04 2.18 3.17
N ALA A 6 0.03 1.84 2.38
CA ALA A 6 -1.28 2.47 2.43
C ALA A 6 -2.10 1.82 3.56
N ARG A 7 -2.59 2.60 4.52
CA ARG A 7 -3.47 2.12 5.60
C ARG A 7 -4.80 2.83 5.59
N GLY A 8 -5.89 2.09 5.61
CA GLY A 8 -7.23 2.60 5.87
C GLY A 8 -7.95 1.66 6.81
N ASP A 9 -8.14 2.07 8.07
CA ASP A 9 -8.78 1.27 9.13
C ASP A 9 -8.37 -0.22 9.15
N ASP A 10 -9.23 -1.09 8.63
CA ASP A 10 -9.05 -2.55 8.56
C ASP A 10 -8.57 -3.06 7.21
N TRP A 11 -8.09 -2.19 6.32
CA TRP A 11 -7.56 -2.51 4.99
C TRP A 11 -6.18 -1.88 4.79
N GLU A 12 -5.27 -2.67 4.25
CA GLU A 12 -3.86 -2.32 4.09
C GLU A 12 -3.40 -2.65 2.67
N GLY A 13 -2.40 -1.92 2.17
CA GLY A 13 -1.81 -2.14 0.86
C GLY A 13 -0.33 -1.78 0.82
N LEU A 14 0.44 -2.53 0.04
CA LEU A 14 1.84 -2.24 -0.24
C LEU A 14 1.99 -1.80 -1.69
N TYR A 15 2.46 -0.57 -1.88
CA TYR A 15 2.89 -0.07 -3.18
C TYR A 15 4.41 -0.04 -3.27
N ILE A 16 4.95 -0.52 -4.39
CA ILE A 16 6.37 -0.42 -4.74
C ILE A 16 6.50 0.27 -6.10
N ASP A 17 7.26 1.36 -6.14
CA ASP A 17 7.47 2.19 -7.34
C ASP A 17 6.15 2.62 -8.04
N GLY A 18 5.08 2.75 -7.24
CA GLY A 18 3.76 3.19 -7.65
C GLY A 18 2.78 2.08 -8.03
N GLU A 19 3.21 0.82 -8.04
CA GLU A 19 2.37 -0.33 -8.34
C GLU A 19 1.97 -1.09 -7.07
N LEU A 20 0.72 -1.54 -7.01
CA LEU A 20 0.21 -2.35 -5.91
C LEU A 20 0.75 -3.78 -5.99
N GLU A 21 1.46 -4.22 -4.96
CA GLU A 21 2.01 -5.57 -4.88
C GLU A 21 1.07 -6.51 -4.12
N THR A 22 0.46 -6.04 -3.03
CA THR A 22 -0.47 -6.82 -2.20
C THR A 22 -1.41 -5.89 -1.44
N GLN A 23 -2.60 -6.38 -1.11
CA GLN A 23 -3.58 -5.69 -0.26
C GLN A 23 -4.48 -6.67 0.50
N GLY A 24 -5.06 -6.21 1.60
CA GLY A 24 -6.08 -6.96 2.33
C GLY A 24 -6.24 -6.48 3.76
N HIS A 25 -6.97 -7.25 4.56
CA HIS A 25 -7.27 -6.86 5.94
C HIS A 25 -6.08 -6.89 6.91
N SER A 26 -5.05 -7.64 6.54
CA SER A 26 -3.79 -7.72 7.26
C SER A 26 -2.74 -8.22 6.31
N ILE A 27 -1.64 -7.49 6.20
CA ILE A 27 -0.48 -7.94 5.43
C ILE A 27 0.58 -8.43 6.43
N SER A 28 1.02 -9.67 6.26
CA SER A 28 2.01 -10.24 7.18
C SER A 28 3.39 -9.64 6.95
N LEU A 29 4.14 -9.38 8.03
CA LEU A 29 5.53 -8.89 7.91
C LEU A 29 6.42 -9.85 7.10
N SER A 30 6.19 -11.17 7.21
CA SER A 30 6.92 -12.16 6.41
C SER A 30 6.69 -11.99 4.91
N GLU A 31 5.44 -11.78 4.50
CA GLU A 31 5.09 -11.54 3.08
C GLU A 31 5.72 -10.24 2.58
N LEU A 32 5.68 -9.17 3.38
CA LEU A 32 6.34 -7.90 3.03
C LEU A 32 7.84 -8.08 2.83
N LEU A 33 8.50 -8.84 3.71
CA LEU A 33 9.95 -9.09 3.62
C LEU A 33 10.31 -9.91 2.38
N ASP A 34 9.49 -10.90 2.00
CA ASP A 34 9.71 -11.70 0.80
C ASP A 34 9.58 -10.82 -0.46
N ILE A 35 8.56 -9.98 -0.55
CA ILE A 35 8.37 -9.03 -1.68
C ILE A 35 9.56 -8.05 -1.78
N ILE A 36 9.95 -7.45 -0.65
CA ILE A 36 11.06 -6.47 -0.60
C ILE A 36 12.38 -7.11 -1.03
N LYS A 37 12.64 -8.36 -0.60
CA LYS A 37 13.87 -9.08 -0.93
C LYS A 37 14.01 -9.32 -2.43
N GLU A 38 12.91 -9.54 -3.15
CA GLU A 38 12.91 -9.74 -4.60
C GLU A 38 13.15 -8.43 -5.38
N LYS A 39 12.70 -7.30 -4.83
CA LYS A 39 12.67 -5.99 -5.53
C LYS A 39 13.95 -5.16 -5.32
N GLY A 40 14.75 -5.46 -4.28
CA GLY A 40 16.10 -4.91 -4.11
C GLY A 40 16.24 -3.86 -3.00
N VAL A 41 16.93 -2.75 -3.28
CA VAL A 41 17.29 -1.74 -2.26
C VAL A 41 16.20 -0.69 -2.11
N ILE A 42 15.75 -0.48 -0.87
CA ILE A 42 14.79 0.57 -0.49
C ILE A 42 15.48 1.93 -0.52
N GLU A 43 14.92 2.86 -1.31
CA GLU A 43 15.35 4.27 -1.33
C GLU A 43 14.55 5.09 -0.32
N THR A 44 13.23 4.90 -0.33
CA THR A 44 12.30 5.56 0.60
C THR A 44 11.21 4.57 1.01
N ALA A 45 10.75 4.68 2.25
CA ALA A 45 9.59 3.95 2.74
C ALA A 45 8.77 4.88 3.63
N GLU A 46 7.47 4.95 3.39
CA GLU A 46 6.54 5.73 4.21
C GLU A 46 5.22 4.98 4.41
N THR A 47 4.50 5.38 5.45
CA THR A 47 3.11 4.97 5.68
C THR A 47 2.22 6.17 5.38
N ARG A 48 1.15 5.95 4.62
CA ARG A 48 0.15 6.99 4.32
C ARG A 48 -1.26 6.50 4.60
N MET A 49 -2.07 7.39 5.17
CA MET A 49 -3.47 7.08 5.49
C MET A 49 -4.36 7.32 4.27
N VAL A 50 -5.20 6.33 3.97
CA VAL A 50 -6.17 6.33 2.86
C VAL A 50 -7.46 6.95 3.35
N ASP A 51 -8.09 7.79 2.52
CA ASP A 51 -9.42 8.34 2.82
C ASP A 51 -10.45 7.20 2.96
N LEU A 52 -11.00 7.06 4.16
CA LEU A 52 -11.90 5.95 4.50
C LEU A 52 -13.25 6.01 3.78
N ASN A 53 -13.76 7.20 3.45
CA ASN A 53 -15.02 7.31 2.73
C ASN A 53 -14.84 6.82 1.29
N TRP A 54 -13.77 7.27 0.64
CA TRP A 54 -13.40 6.84 -0.71
C TRP A 54 -13.11 5.34 -0.77
N LEU A 55 -12.37 4.81 0.22
CA LEU A 55 -12.06 3.39 0.30
C LEU A 55 -13.33 2.55 0.52
N GLY A 56 -14.25 3.02 1.37
CA GLY A 56 -15.55 2.38 1.58
C GLY A 56 -16.39 2.29 0.30
N ASP A 57 -16.32 3.30 -0.57
CA ASP A 57 -17.01 3.31 -1.87
C ASP A 57 -16.30 2.44 -2.93
N HIS A 58 -14.96 2.42 -2.95
CA HIS A 58 -14.18 1.65 -3.93
C HIS A 58 -14.06 0.16 -3.57
N GLY A 59 -14.05 -0.17 -2.28
CA GLY A 59 -13.92 -1.53 -1.75
C GLY A 59 -12.52 -2.14 -1.80
N THR A 60 -11.65 -1.68 -2.69
CA THR A 60 -10.25 -2.13 -2.80
C THR A 60 -9.34 -0.98 -3.22
N LEU A 61 -8.04 -1.14 -2.96
CA LEU A 61 -7.01 -0.24 -3.46
C LEU A 61 -6.76 -0.44 -4.97
N PRO A 62 -6.60 0.63 -5.76
CA PRO A 62 -6.30 0.57 -7.18
C PRO A 62 -4.85 0.09 -7.41
N ASN A 63 -4.58 -0.46 -8.59
CA ASN A 63 -3.24 -0.93 -8.95
C ASN A 63 -2.20 0.20 -9.01
N ASN A 64 -2.61 1.42 -9.34
CA ASN A 64 -1.73 2.58 -9.44
C ASN A 64 -1.93 3.51 -8.23
N ILE A 65 -0.83 3.86 -7.55
CA ILE A 65 -0.83 4.71 -6.36
C ILE A 65 -1.40 6.11 -6.61
N GLU A 66 -1.29 6.64 -7.84
CA GLU A 66 -1.78 7.98 -8.20
C GLU A 66 -3.32 8.06 -8.23
N GLU A 67 -4.00 6.91 -8.26
CA GLU A 67 -5.45 6.81 -8.21
C GLU A 67 -5.98 6.77 -6.76
N VAL A 68 -5.09 6.60 -5.77
CA VAL A 68 -5.45 6.54 -4.35
C VAL A 68 -5.84 7.91 -3.83
N ARG A 69 -6.94 7.97 -3.08
CA ARG A 69 -7.30 9.15 -2.28
C ARG A 69 -6.72 9.01 -0.88
N TRP A 70 -5.92 9.99 -0.50
CA TRP A 70 -5.25 10.06 0.79
C TRP A 70 -6.02 10.99 1.73
N GLU A 71 -5.93 10.72 3.04
CA GLU A 71 -6.37 11.67 4.05
C GLU A 71 -5.56 12.98 3.93
N GLN A 72 -6.22 14.12 4.18
CA GLN A 72 -5.60 15.46 4.16
C GLN A 72 -4.90 15.79 5.48
#